data_AF-A0A539D3T2-F1
#
_entry.id   AF-A0A539D3T2-F1
#
_cell.length_a   1.000
_cell.length_b   1.000
_cell.length_c   1.000
_cell.angle_alpha   90.00
_cell.angle_beta   90.00
_cell.angle_gamma   90.00
#
_symmetry.space_group_name_H-M   'P 1'
#
loop_
_entity.id
_entity.type
_entity.pdbx_description
1 polymer ?
#
loop_
_entity_poly.entity_id
_entity_poly.type
_entity_poly.pdbx_seq_one_letter_code
_entity_poly.pdbx_strand_id
1 'polypeptide(L)'
;MTQWVYGFGGGSADGDASMKNLLGGKGANLAEMSSLGLPVPPGFTITTEACVHYYSNGQTYPDALAAQVAAGLKKVEAVVGKTFGDASNPLLVSVRSGARASMPGMMDTVLNLGLNDQTVEGLAALSGDRRFAFDSYRRFITMYSSVVLGLSHDDFEEVLDDHKDRLGVTIDTDLTAGNWEKVVADYKAVVEDRLGQPFPQDPHDQLWGAVSAVFASWMNDRAKFYRRMHDIPESWGTAVNVQSMVFGNMGETSATGVAFTRNPSTGEARLYGEFLINAQGEDVVAGIRTPQSLTRAGREEMGETAPSPSRR
;
A
#
# COMPACT_ATOMS: atom_id res chain seq x y z
N MET A 1 -4.31 -19.86 23.46
CA MET A 1 -3.26 -19.15 22.71
C MET A 1 -3.85 -17.82 22.28
N THR A 2 -3.19 -16.69 22.53
CA THR A 2 -3.71 -15.36 22.16
C THR A 2 -3.76 -15.21 20.64
N GLN A 3 -4.88 -14.69 20.12
CA GLN A 3 -5.03 -14.42 18.68
C GLN A 3 -4.53 -13.01 18.37
N TRP A 4 -3.52 -12.91 17.50
CA TRP A 4 -2.87 -11.67 17.07
C TRP A 4 -3.19 -11.30 15.63
N VAL A 5 -3.74 -12.23 14.85
CA VAL A 5 -4.04 -12.05 13.42
C VAL A 5 -5.51 -12.36 13.14
N TYR A 6 -6.17 -11.47 12.41
CA TYR A 6 -7.60 -11.56 12.05
C TYR A 6 -7.76 -11.44 10.54
N GLY A 7 -8.19 -12.51 9.87
CA GLY A 7 -8.42 -12.54 8.43
C GLY A 7 -9.68 -11.81 8.00
N PHE A 8 -9.68 -11.33 6.75
CA PHE A 8 -10.84 -10.77 6.07
C PHE A 8 -10.78 -11.07 4.57
N GLY A 9 -11.94 -11.07 3.90
CA GLY A 9 -12.09 -11.26 2.47
C GLY A 9 -12.67 -12.63 2.10
N GLY A 10 -12.96 -12.83 0.81
CA GLY A 10 -13.62 -14.05 0.35
C GLY A 10 -15.04 -14.24 0.90
N GLY A 11 -15.72 -13.14 1.27
CA GLY A 11 -17.07 -13.16 1.84
C GLY A 11 -17.14 -13.48 3.33
N SER A 12 -16.02 -13.48 4.05
CA SER A 12 -15.98 -13.70 5.50
C SER A 12 -14.92 -12.83 6.18
N ALA A 13 -15.00 -12.72 7.51
CA ALA A 13 -13.97 -12.09 8.34
C ALA A 13 -13.94 -12.70 9.73
N ASP A 14 -12.76 -12.69 10.36
CA ASP A 14 -12.55 -13.13 11.75
C ASP A 14 -12.95 -12.04 12.77
N GLY A 15 -13.32 -10.83 12.30
CA GLY A 15 -13.72 -9.70 13.15
C GLY A 15 -14.82 -8.83 12.51
N ASP A 16 -15.13 -7.69 13.13
CA ASP A 16 -16.21 -6.79 12.72
C ASP A 16 -15.96 -5.32 13.12
N ALA A 17 -16.89 -4.43 12.78
CA ALA A 17 -16.80 -3.00 13.09
C ALA A 17 -16.68 -2.67 14.60
N SER A 18 -17.16 -3.53 15.49
CA SER A 18 -17.09 -3.32 16.94
C SER A 18 -15.68 -3.51 17.48
N MET A 19 -14.83 -4.24 16.77
CA MET A 19 -13.45 -4.55 17.16
C MET A 19 -12.44 -3.45 16.83
N LYS A 20 -12.90 -2.20 16.64
CA LYS A 20 -12.07 -1.02 16.30
C LYS A 20 -10.90 -0.79 17.25
N ASN A 21 -11.04 -1.15 18.52
CA ASN A 21 -9.93 -1.05 19.49
C ASN A 21 -8.82 -2.07 19.18
N LEU A 22 -9.17 -3.27 18.75
CA LEU A 22 -8.22 -4.35 18.50
C LEU A 22 -7.64 -4.28 17.07
N LEU A 23 -8.48 -4.00 16.07
CA LEU A 23 -8.13 -4.04 14.64
C LEU A 23 -7.80 -2.66 14.06
N GLY A 24 -7.96 -1.60 14.86
CA GLY A 24 -7.97 -0.23 14.36
C GLY A 24 -9.20 0.08 13.50
N GLY A 25 -9.35 1.35 13.11
CA GLY A 25 -10.47 1.78 12.27
C GLY A 25 -10.47 1.15 10.88
N LYS A 26 -9.29 0.99 10.26
CA LYS A 26 -9.18 0.37 8.93
C LYS A 26 -9.47 -1.12 8.95
N GLY A 27 -8.85 -1.87 9.87
CA GLY A 27 -9.02 -3.32 9.95
C GLY A 27 -10.46 -3.71 10.29
N ALA A 28 -11.09 -3.01 11.23
CA ALA A 28 -12.50 -3.22 11.58
C ALA A 28 -13.43 -2.94 10.39
N ASN A 29 -13.21 -1.88 9.63
CA ASN A 29 -14.00 -1.58 8.44
C ASN A 29 -13.75 -2.57 7.29
N LEU A 30 -12.52 -3.05 7.10
CA LEU A 30 -12.21 -4.09 6.11
C LEU A 30 -12.93 -5.41 6.44
N ALA A 31 -12.95 -5.77 7.72
CA ALA A 31 -13.68 -6.93 8.21
C ALA A 31 -15.19 -6.78 8.00
N GLU A 32 -15.76 -5.63 8.38
CA GLU A 32 -17.18 -5.30 8.17
C GLU A 32 -17.58 -5.38 6.69
N MET A 33 -16.83 -4.71 5.81
CA MET A 33 -17.09 -4.72 4.37
C MET A 33 -17.01 -6.13 3.78
N SER A 34 -16.06 -6.95 4.25
CA SER A 34 -15.94 -8.34 3.81
C SER A 34 -17.13 -9.18 4.23
N SER A 35 -17.59 -9.02 5.48
CA SER A 35 -18.78 -9.70 6.02
C SER A 35 -20.08 -9.27 5.34
N LEU A 36 -20.15 -8.03 4.84
CA LEU A 36 -21.26 -7.53 4.03
C LEU A 36 -21.23 -8.04 2.57
N GLY A 37 -20.22 -8.82 2.18
CA GLY A 37 -20.09 -9.37 0.83
C GLY A 37 -19.63 -8.34 -0.22
N LEU A 38 -19.05 -7.22 0.21
CA LEU A 38 -18.42 -6.28 -0.72
C LEU A 38 -17.14 -6.88 -1.31
N PRO A 39 -16.73 -6.48 -2.52
CA PRO A 39 -15.54 -7.03 -3.20
C PRO A 39 -14.24 -6.50 -2.59
N VAL A 40 -13.96 -6.85 -1.34
CA VAL A 40 -12.75 -6.50 -0.61
C VAL A 40 -11.65 -7.51 -0.96
N PRO A 41 -10.48 -7.07 -1.46
CA PRO A 41 -9.34 -7.96 -1.65
C PRO A 41 -8.95 -8.63 -0.32
N PRO A 42 -8.71 -9.96 -0.30
CA PRO A 42 -8.44 -10.69 0.92
C PRO A 42 -7.15 -10.25 1.61
N GLY A 43 -7.13 -10.39 2.92
CA GLY A 43 -6.03 -9.95 3.76
C GLY A 43 -6.20 -10.38 5.20
N PHE A 44 -5.38 -9.79 6.07
CA PHE A 44 -5.49 -9.95 7.50
C PHE A 44 -4.98 -8.70 8.24
N THR A 45 -5.43 -8.56 9.48
CA THR A 45 -5.01 -7.49 10.39
C THR A 45 -4.20 -8.07 11.55
N ILE A 46 -3.00 -7.55 11.77
CA ILE A 46 -2.23 -7.74 13.00
C ILE A 46 -2.70 -6.72 14.03
N THR A 47 -3.08 -7.18 15.21
CA THR A 47 -3.79 -6.34 16.20
C THR A 47 -2.95 -5.21 16.77
N THR A 48 -3.64 -4.19 17.30
CA THR A 48 -3.01 -3.12 18.10
C THR A 48 -2.29 -3.66 19.33
N GLU A 49 -2.81 -4.73 19.94
CA GLU A 49 -2.18 -5.38 21.10
C GLU A 49 -0.82 -6.00 20.74
N ALA A 50 -0.63 -6.49 19.51
CA ALA A 50 0.69 -6.96 19.06
C ALA A 50 1.70 -5.81 19.03
N CYS A 51 1.27 -4.60 18.62
CA CYS A 51 2.09 -3.39 18.68
C CYS A 51 2.43 -3.00 20.13
N VAL A 52 1.44 -3.04 21.03
CA VAL A 52 1.66 -2.77 22.46
C VAL A 52 2.63 -3.79 23.08
N HIS A 53 2.48 -5.07 22.74
CA HIS A 53 3.39 -6.13 23.17
C HIS A 53 4.81 -5.87 22.66
N TYR A 54 4.95 -5.53 21.38
CA TYR A 54 6.23 -5.21 20.75
C TYR A 54 7.00 -4.15 21.56
N TYR A 55 6.37 -3.02 21.86
CA TYR A 55 7.03 -1.97 22.66
C TYR A 55 7.26 -2.35 24.13
N SER A 56 6.33 -3.09 24.74
CA SER A 56 6.45 -3.50 26.15
C SER A 56 7.55 -4.54 26.38
N ASN A 57 7.98 -5.26 25.34
CA ASN A 57 8.96 -6.35 25.40
C ASN A 57 10.24 -6.02 24.62
N GLY A 58 10.68 -4.75 24.66
CA GLY A 58 11.94 -4.33 24.07
C GLY A 58 12.00 -4.51 22.55
N GLN A 59 10.90 -4.18 21.86
CA GLN A 59 10.77 -4.30 20.41
C GLN A 59 10.87 -5.74 19.90
N THR A 60 10.32 -6.69 20.67
CA THR A 60 10.26 -8.11 20.33
C THR A 60 8.83 -8.56 20.07
N TYR A 61 8.62 -9.37 19.03
CA TYR A 61 7.30 -9.90 18.68
C TYR A 61 6.83 -11.00 19.65
N PRO A 62 5.51 -11.17 19.85
CA PRO A 62 5.00 -12.36 20.52
C PRO A 62 5.41 -13.64 19.78
N ASP A 63 5.87 -14.67 20.50
CA ASP A 63 6.34 -15.94 19.90
C ASP A 63 5.36 -16.56 18.90
N ALA A 64 4.06 -16.48 19.20
CA ALA A 64 3.00 -17.05 18.38
C ALA A 64 2.66 -16.20 17.13
N LEU A 65 3.11 -14.95 17.05
CA LEU A 65 2.72 -14.03 15.98
C LEU A 65 3.20 -14.53 14.62
N ALA A 66 4.44 -15.02 14.53
CA ALA A 66 5.01 -15.45 13.26
C ALA A 66 4.23 -16.58 12.60
N ALA A 67 3.84 -17.60 13.37
CA ALA A 67 3.01 -18.70 12.91
C ALA A 67 1.61 -18.23 12.46
N GLN A 68 1.02 -17.25 13.16
CA GLN A 68 -0.29 -16.71 12.80
C GLN A 68 -0.24 -15.85 11.53
N VAL A 69 0.81 -15.05 11.33
CA VAL A 69 1.03 -14.30 10.09
C VAL A 69 1.20 -15.24 8.90
N ALA A 70 2.01 -16.30 9.05
CA ALA A 70 2.16 -17.32 8.01
C ALA A 70 0.83 -18.02 7.68
N ALA A 71 0.02 -18.36 8.69
CA ALA A 71 -1.31 -18.94 8.49
C ALA A 71 -2.29 -17.96 7.80
N GLY A 72 -2.25 -16.68 8.18
CA GLY A 72 -3.02 -15.62 7.53
C GLY A 72 -2.66 -15.48 6.06
N LEU A 73 -1.37 -15.46 5.74
CA LEU A 73 -0.88 -15.40 4.37
C LEU A 73 -1.32 -16.62 3.55
N LYS A 74 -1.22 -17.84 4.10
CA LYS A 74 -1.70 -19.07 3.44
C LYS A 74 -3.20 -19.02 3.12
N LYS A 75 -4.02 -18.42 3.99
CA LYS A 75 -5.45 -18.19 3.69
C LYS A 75 -5.62 -17.22 2.52
N VAL A 76 -4.86 -16.11 2.49
CA VAL A 76 -4.90 -15.16 1.37
C VAL A 76 -4.49 -15.84 0.06
N GLU A 77 -3.40 -16.60 0.06
CA GLU A 77 -2.94 -17.38 -1.09
C GLU A 77 -4.02 -18.32 -1.63
N ALA A 78 -4.72 -19.04 -0.73
CA ALA A 78 -5.79 -19.95 -1.09
C ALA A 78 -6.99 -19.26 -1.73
N VAL A 79 -7.36 -18.06 -1.27
CA VAL A 79 -8.48 -17.28 -1.83
C VAL A 79 -8.11 -16.66 -3.17
N VAL A 80 -6.89 -16.13 -3.31
CA VAL A 80 -6.45 -15.43 -4.53
C VAL A 80 -5.96 -16.41 -5.60
N GLY A 81 -5.51 -17.61 -5.23
CA GLY A 81 -4.89 -18.56 -6.15
C GLY A 81 -3.48 -18.16 -6.59
N LYS A 82 -2.74 -17.46 -5.71
CA LYS A 82 -1.38 -16.96 -5.93
C LYS A 82 -0.52 -17.31 -4.72
N THR A 83 0.80 -17.40 -4.90
CA THR A 83 1.73 -17.77 -3.82
C THR A 83 2.72 -16.63 -3.56
N PHE A 84 2.91 -16.28 -2.29
CA PHE A 84 3.81 -15.21 -1.87
C PHE A 84 5.25 -15.62 -2.13
N GLY A 85 5.94 -14.82 -2.96
CA GLY A 85 7.30 -15.10 -3.41
C GLY A 85 7.44 -16.11 -4.55
N ASP A 86 6.34 -16.58 -5.15
CA ASP A 86 6.42 -17.43 -6.33
C ASP A 86 6.82 -16.61 -7.58
N ALA A 87 7.83 -17.08 -8.30
CA ALA A 87 8.40 -16.36 -9.45
C ALA A 87 7.47 -16.33 -10.68
N SER A 88 6.51 -17.26 -10.79
CA SER A 88 5.63 -17.36 -11.97
C SER A 88 4.24 -16.80 -11.70
N ASN A 89 3.70 -17.03 -10.50
CA ASN A 89 2.40 -16.57 -10.06
C ASN A 89 2.45 -15.85 -8.69
N PRO A 90 3.16 -14.70 -8.62
CA PRO A 90 3.40 -14.01 -7.37
C PRO A 90 2.12 -13.46 -6.75
N LEU A 91 1.94 -13.70 -5.46
CA LEU A 91 1.08 -12.88 -4.61
C LEU A 91 1.88 -11.65 -4.17
N LEU A 92 1.34 -10.47 -4.45
CA LEU A 92 1.86 -9.20 -3.94
C LEU A 92 0.88 -8.67 -2.90
N VAL A 93 1.39 -8.01 -1.86
CA VAL A 93 0.57 -7.45 -0.77
C VAL A 93 0.88 -5.97 -0.56
N SER A 94 -0.10 -5.25 -0.01
CA SER A 94 0.11 -3.97 0.64
C SER A 94 0.18 -4.15 2.14
N VAL A 95 1.00 -3.32 2.80
CA VAL A 95 1.10 -3.26 4.26
C VAL A 95 0.72 -1.85 4.69
N ARG A 96 -0.38 -1.74 5.43
CA ARG A 96 -1.02 -0.46 5.74
C ARG A 96 -1.29 -0.33 7.23
N SER A 97 -0.79 0.74 7.82
CA SER A 97 -1.07 1.11 9.19
C SER A 97 -2.55 1.45 9.44
N GLY A 98 -3.07 1.12 10.62
CA GLY A 98 -4.45 1.38 11.02
C GLY A 98 -4.61 1.52 12.53
N ALA A 99 -4.57 2.76 13.04
CA ALA A 99 -4.82 3.04 14.45
C ALA A 99 -6.31 3.06 14.78
N ARG A 100 -6.64 3.07 16.07
CA ARG A 100 -8.04 3.19 16.57
C ARG A 100 -8.67 4.50 16.13
N ALA A 101 -7.92 5.59 16.27
CA ALA A 101 -8.28 6.90 15.75
C ALA A 101 -7.76 7.08 14.31
N SER A 102 -8.50 7.83 13.49
CA SER A 102 -8.04 8.17 12.16
C SER A 102 -6.90 9.18 12.27
N MET A 103 -5.78 8.91 11.59
CA MET A 103 -4.61 9.79 11.53
C MET A 103 -4.17 9.97 10.07
N PRO A 104 -4.91 10.79 9.27
CA PRO A 104 -4.64 10.95 7.84
C PRO A 104 -3.24 11.53 7.59
N GLY A 105 -2.49 10.92 6.66
CA GLY A 105 -1.15 11.38 6.28
C GLY A 105 -0.04 11.14 7.32
N MET A 106 -0.35 10.54 8.47
CA MET A 106 0.61 10.41 9.58
C MET A 106 1.35 9.07 9.61
N MET A 107 0.83 8.06 8.93
CA MET A 107 1.35 6.71 9.01
C MET A 107 1.60 6.12 7.63
N ASP A 108 2.65 5.30 7.57
CA ASP A 108 3.19 4.80 6.33
C ASP A 108 2.35 3.68 5.72
N THR A 109 2.53 3.50 4.41
CA THR A 109 1.95 2.43 3.60
C THR A 109 3.04 1.94 2.66
N VAL A 110 3.14 0.63 2.50
CA VAL A 110 3.99 -0.01 1.50
C VAL A 110 3.09 -0.76 0.52
N LEU A 111 3.22 -0.49 -0.77
CA LEU A 111 2.52 -1.18 -1.84
C LEU A 111 3.46 -2.14 -2.57
N ASN A 112 2.90 -3.07 -3.35
CA ASN A 112 3.66 -4.00 -4.21
C ASN A 112 4.69 -4.88 -3.45
N LEU A 113 4.52 -5.09 -2.14
CA LEU A 113 5.44 -5.89 -1.34
C LEU A 113 5.39 -7.36 -1.78
N GLY A 114 6.57 -7.96 -1.90
CA GLY A 114 6.79 -9.26 -2.53
C GLY A 114 7.42 -9.17 -3.92
N LEU A 115 7.64 -7.95 -4.45
CA LEU A 115 8.43 -7.76 -5.66
C LEU A 115 9.92 -7.97 -5.37
N ASN A 116 10.55 -8.75 -6.24
CA ASN A 116 11.98 -8.98 -6.29
C ASN A 116 12.37 -9.29 -7.75
N ASP A 117 13.65 -9.58 -7.99
CA ASP A 117 14.17 -9.80 -9.34
C ASP A 117 13.52 -11.01 -10.06
N GLN A 118 12.93 -11.94 -9.32
CA GLN A 118 12.22 -13.10 -9.88
C GLN A 118 10.71 -12.86 -10.02
N THR A 119 10.06 -12.29 -9.01
CA THR A 119 8.61 -12.10 -9.01
C THR A 119 8.18 -10.96 -9.94
N VAL A 120 9.06 -9.98 -10.24
CA VAL A 120 8.79 -8.95 -11.26
C VAL A 120 8.64 -9.57 -12.65
N GLU A 121 9.39 -10.62 -12.95
CA GLU A 121 9.29 -11.36 -14.23
C GLU A 121 7.95 -12.10 -14.32
N GLY A 122 7.51 -12.75 -13.24
CA GLY A 122 6.18 -13.34 -13.15
C GLY A 122 5.06 -12.31 -13.32
N LEU A 123 5.20 -11.14 -12.69
CA LEU A 123 4.25 -10.04 -12.84
C LEU A 123 4.19 -9.54 -14.29
N ALA A 124 5.35 -9.39 -14.96
CA ALA A 124 5.43 -8.99 -16.36
C ALA A 124 4.72 -10.01 -17.27
N ALA A 125 4.94 -11.30 -17.04
CA ALA A 125 4.31 -12.36 -17.82
C ALA A 125 2.78 -12.40 -17.63
N LEU A 126 2.30 -12.28 -16.40
CA LEU A 126 0.86 -12.34 -16.09
C LEU A 126 0.08 -11.11 -16.55
N SER A 127 0.70 -9.94 -16.47
CA SER A 127 0.08 -8.69 -16.93
C SER A 127 0.15 -8.52 -18.44
N GLY A 128 1.09 -9.19 -19.12
CA GLY A 128 1.41 -8.92 -20.52
C GLY A 128 2.04 -7.54 -20.74
N ASP A 129 2.44 -6.86 -19.66
CA ASP A 129 2.98 -5.51 -19.68
C ASP A 129 4.24 -5.44 -18.81
N ARG A 130 5.38 -5.68 -19.46
CA ARG A 130 6.71 -5.60 -18.83
C ARG A 130 7.01 -4.20 -18.31
N ARG A 131 6.53 -3.15 -18.97
CA ARG A 131 6.75 -1.77 -18.53
C ARG A 131 6.04 -1.53 -17.20
N PHE A 132 4.79 -1.96 -17.06
CA PHE A 132 4.03 -1.91 -15.80
C PHE A 132 4.73 -2.66 -14.65
N ALA A 133 5.25 -3.87 -14.92
CA ALA A 133 5.88 -4.67 -13.88
C ALA A 133 7.13 -3.98 -13.31
N PHE A 134 8.00 -3.46 -14.16
CA PHE A 134 9.21 -2.74 -13.73
C PHE A 134 8.92 -1.33 -13.18
N ASP A 135 7.88 -0.64 -13.65
CA ASP A 135 7.39 0.58 -13.02
C ASP A 135 6.88 0.31 -11.58
N SER A 136 6.15 -0.80 -11.39
CA SER A 136 5.71 -1.22 -10.06
C SER A 136 6.88 -1.61 -9.17
N TYR A 137 7.94 -2.21 -9.73
CA TYR A 137 9.14 -2.60 -8.98
C TYR A 137 10.00 -1.40 -8.56
N ARG A 138 10.23 -0.42 -9.45
CA ARG A 138 10.94 0.82 -9.05
C ARG A 138 10.17 1.58 -7.96
N ARG A 139 8.84 1.69 -8.09
CA ARG A 139 7.98 2.29 -7.05
C ARG A 139 8.07 1.53 -5.73
N PHE A 140 8.07 0.21 -5.77
CA PHE A 140 8.26 -0.62 -4.57
C PHE A 140 9.61 -0.35 -3.91
N ILE A 141 10.71 -0.33 -4.67
CA ILE A 141 12.04 -0.09 -4.13
C ILE A 141 12.11 1.28 -3.45
N THR A 142 11.62 2.34 -4.10
CA THR A 142 11.61 3.68 -3.51
C THR A 142 10.77 3.74 -2.24
N MET A 143 9.54 3.21 -2.28
CA MET A 143 8.62 3.25 -1.14
C MET A 143 9.13 2.41 0.04
N TYR A 144 9.61 1.20 -0.23
CA TYR A 144 10.17 0.31 0.79
C TYR A 144 11.45 0.91 1.38
N SER A 145 12.32 1.47 0.54
CA SER A 145 13.58 2.06 1.00
C SER A 145 13.34 3.29 1.87
N SER A 146 12.34 4.11 1.54
CA SER A 146 12.00 5.27 2.36
C SER A 146 11.32 4.89 3.67
N VAL A 147 10.30 4.04 3.62
CA VAL A 147 9.48 3.69 4.79
C VAL A 147 10.19 2.72 5.73
N VAL A 148 10.92 1.74 5.19
CA VAL A 148 11.46 0.62 5.95
C VAL A 148 12.96 0.74 6.16
N LEU A 149 13.71 1.15 5.12
CA LEU A 149 15.16 1.24 5.20
C LEU A 149 15.68 2.63 5.63
N GLY A 150 14.79 3.64 5.68
CA GLY A 150 15.11 4.98 6.15
C GLY A 150 15.88 5.87 5.16
N LEU A 151 15.85 5.55 3.86
CA LEU A 151 16.45 6.37 2.80
C LEU A 151 15.56 7.55 2.39
N SER A 152 16.14 8.62 1.85
CA SER A 152 15.33 9.73 1.34
C SER A 152 14.69 9.36 0.00
N HIS A 153 13.52 9.94 -0.29
CA HIS A 153 12.95 9.87 -1.63
C HIS A 153 13.86 10.56 -2.65
N ASP A 154 14.54 11.63 -2.24
CA ASP A 154 15.44 12.42 -3.08
C ASP A 154 16.61 11.59 -3.63
N ASP A 155 17.09 10.59 -2.88
CA ASP A 155 18.15 9.68 -3.34
C ASP A 155 17.74 8.90 -4.60
N PHE A 156 16.43 8.67 -4.79
CA PHE A 156 15.88 7.95 -5.95
C PHE A 156 15.44 8.90 -7.08
N GLU A 157 14.90 10.06 -6.74
CA GLU A 157 14.51 11.08 -7.73
C GLU A 157 15.71 11.58 -8.53
N GLU A 158 16.87 11.80 -7.89
CA GLU A 158 18.11 12.18 -8.59
C GLU A 158 18.49 11.15 -9.66
N VAL A 159 18.39 9.85 -9.33
CA VAL A 159 18.69 8.77 -10.28
C VAL A 159 17.68 8.74 -11.43
N LEU A 160 16.39 8.95 -11.14
CA LEU A 160 15.37 8.98 -12.18
C LEU A 160 15.53 10.16 -13.13
N ASP A 161 15.80 11.35 -12.59
CA ASP A 161 16.08 12.56 -13.36
C ASP A 161 17.29 12.36 -14.28
N ASP A 162 18.37 11.75 -13.78
CA ASP A 162 19.54 11.38 -14.57
C ASP A 162 19.22 10.48 -15.77
N HIS A 163 18.34 9.48 -15.58
CA HIS A 163 17.89 8.62 -16.68
C HIS A 163 17.02 9.38 -17.68
N LYS A 164 16.11 10.23 -17.21
CA LYS A 164 15.23 11.05 -18.06
C LYS A 164 16.04 12.03 -18.92
N ASP A 165 17.00 12.72 -18.31
CA ASP A 165 17.88 13.69 -18.98
C ASP A 165 18.73 13.02 -20.07
N ARG A 166 19.31 11.85 -19.80
CA ARG A 166 20.09 11.08 -20.79
C ARG A 166 19.25 10.63 -21.99
N LEU A 167 17.95 10.45 -21.80
CA LEU A 167 17.01 10.04 -22.84
C LEU A 167 16.29 11.22 -23.50
N GLY A 168 16.43 12.43 -22.96
CA GLY A 168 15.74 13.64 -23.45
C GLY A 168 14.22 13.59 -23.24
N VAL A 169 13.75 12.90 -22.21
CA VAL A 169 12.32 12.81 -21.85
C VAL A 169 12.06 13.59 -20.56
N THR A 170 10.84 14.06 -20.36
CA THR A 170 10.47 14.86 -19.18
C THR A 170 9.40 14.22 -18.31
N ILE A 171 8.73 13.19 -18.81
CA ILE A 171 7.64 12.50 -18.12
C ILE A 171 7.92 10.99 -18.02
N ASP A 172 7.62 10.41 -16.86
CA ASP A 172 7.78 8.98 -16.58
C ASP A 172 7.05 8.09 -17.60
N THR A 173 5.97 8.57 -18.21
CA THR A 173 5.18 7.79 -19.17
C THR A 173 5.95 7.44 -20.44
N ASP A 174 6.97 8.23 -20.78
CA ASP A 174 7.79 8.03 -21.99
C ASP A 174 8.88 6.98 -21.79
N LEU A 175 9.11 6.53 -20.55
CA LEU A 175 10.10 5.50 -20.23
C LEU A 175 9.58 4.11 -20.61
N THR A 176 10.40 3.40 -21.39
CA THR A 176 10.13 2.03 -21.85
C THR A 176 10.45 1.00 -20.77
N ALA A 177 10.02 -0.25 -20.95
CA ALA A 177 10.38 -1.35 -20.05
C ALA A 177 11.90 -1.48 -19.84
N GLY A 178 12.68 -1.42 -20.92
CA GLY A 178 14.14 -1.50 -20.85
C GLY A 178 14.80 -0.29 -20.18
N ASN A 179 14.11 0.86 -20.11
CA ASN A 179 14.57 1.99 -19.30
C ASN A 179 14.31 1.70 -17.81
N TRP A 180 13.12 1.21 -17.46
CA TRP A 180 12.79 0.87 -16.08
C TRP A 180 13.67 -0.23 -15.49
N GLU A 181 14.07 -1.21 -16.30
CA GLU A 181 15.04 -2.23 -15.87
C GLU A 181 16.38 -1.63 -15.42
N LYS A 182 16.86 -0.59 -16.12
CA LYS A 182 18.09 0.13 -15.75
C LYS A 182 17.90 0.98 -14.50
N VAL A 183 16.78 1.69 -14.41
CA VAL A 183 16.42 2.48 -13.21
C VAL A 183 16.34 1.58 -11.98
N VAL A 184 15.70 0.41 -12.07
CA VAL A 184 15.62 -0.58 -10.99
C VAL A 184 17.00 -1.06 -10.56
N ALA A 185 17.90 -1.33 -11.53
CA ALA A 185 19.28 -1.72 -11.20
C ALA A 185 20.01 -0.62 -10.42
N ASP A 186 19.91 0.63 -10.88
CA ASP A 186 20.57 1.76 -10.23
C ASP A 186 19.95 2.09 -8.85
N TYR A 187 18.64 1.92 -8.69
CA TYR A 187 17.97 2.06 -7.39
C TYR A 187 18.47 1.04 -6.37
N LYS A 188 18.66 -0.23 -6.77
CA LYS A 188 19.25 -1.24 -5.89
C LYS A 188 20.71 -0.92 -5.54
N ALA A 189 21.46 -0.35 -6.49
CA ALA A 189 22.83 0.11 -6.25
C ALA A 189 22.88 1.27 -5.25
N VAL A 190 21.93 2.22 -5.29
CA VAL A 190 21.80 3.29 -4.30
C VAL A 190 21.56 2.72 -2.90
N VAL A 191 20.68 1.73 -2.78
CA VAL A 191 20.41 1.05 -1.50
C VAL A 191 21.70 0.43 -0.95
N GLU A 192 22.44 -0.30 -1.78
CA GLU A 192 23.69 -0.96 -1.39
C GLU A 192 24.80 0.04 -1.03
N ASP A 193 24.95 1.13 -1.78
CA ASP A 193 25.92 2.20 -1.50
C ASP A 193 25.61 2.91 -0.17
N ARG A 194 24.35 3.26 0.07
CA ARG A 194 23.94 4.02 1.26
C ARG A 194 23.93 3.21 2.55
N LEU A 195 23.56 1.93 2.47
CA LEU A 195 23.33 1.08 3.65
C LEU A 195 24.41 0.01 3.85
N GLY A 196 25.27 -0.23 2.85
CA GLY A 196 26.24 -1.31 2.85
C GLY A 196 25.59 -2.71 2.77
N GLN A 197 24.32 -2.79 2.41
CA GLN A 197 23.55 -4.02 2.27
C GLN A 197 22.62 -3.93 1.05
N PRO A 198 22.44 -5.02 0.30
CA PRO A 198 21.58 -5.01 -0.89
C PRO A 198 20.10 -4.89 -0.53
N PHE A 199 19.30 -4.42 -1.49
CA PHE A 199 17.84 -4.39 -1.34
C PHE A 199 17.29 -5.81 -1.09
N PRO A 200 16.43 -6.02 -0.07
CA PRO A 200 15.98 -7.34 0.34
C PRO A 200 15.21 -8.05 -0.78
N GLN A 201 15.68 -9.25 -1.16
CA GLN A 201 15.06 -10.06 -2.20
C GLN A 201 14.08 -11.10 -1.65
N ASP A 202 14.18 -11.48 -0.36
CA ASP A 202 13.23 -12.40 0.26
C ASP A 202 11.92 -11.66 0.64
N PRO A 203 10.77 -12.04 0.06
CA PRO A 203 9.47 -11.45 0.38
C PRO A 203 9.09 -11.55 1.87
N HIS A 204 9.56 -12.58 2.58
CA HIS A 204 9.27 -12.72 4.01
C HIS A 204 10.05 -11.71 4.85
N ASP A 205 11.32 -11.47 4.53
CA ASP A 205 12.10 -10.40 5.14
C ASP A 205 11.49 -9.03 4.82
N GLN A 206 11.05 -8.84 3.57
CA GLN A 206 10.32 -7.63 3.18
C GLN A 206 9.09 -7.41 4.07
N LEU A 207 8.26 -8.44 4.25
CA LEU A 207 7.03 -8.39 5.04
C LEU A 207 7.31 -8.01 6.51
N TRP A 208 8.27 -8.67 7.15
CA TRP A 208 8.62 -8.37 8.54
C TRP A 208 9.27 -7.01 8.71
N GLY A 209 10.07 -6.56 7.74
CA GLY A 209 10.57 -5.18 7.71
C GLY A 209 9.42 -4.17 7.66
N ALA A 210 8.43 -4.39 6.79
CA ALA A 210 7.27 -3.51 6.67
C ALA A 210 6.37 -3.53 7.92
N VAL A 211 6.14 -4.69 8.55
CA VAL A 211 5.42 -4.79 9.83
C VAL A 211 6.14 -4.00 10.92
N SER A 212 7.46 -4.17 11.01
CA SER A 212 8.30 -3.44 11.97
C SER A 212 8.24 -1.93 11.73
N ALA A 213 8.34 -1.50 10.48
CA ALA A 213 8.26 -0.09 10.09
C ALA A 213 6.90 0.52 10.42
N VAL A 214 5.79 -0.21 10.23
CA VAL A 214 4.47 0.28 10.65
C VAL A 214 4.39 0.43 12.17
N PHE A 215 4.90 -0.52 12.95
CA PHE A 215 4.97 -0.37 14.41
C PHE A 215 5.88 0.81 14.81
N ALA A 216 7.03 0.98 14.15
CA ALA A 216 7.93 2.11 14.36
C ALA A 216 7.28 3.46 14.00
N SER A 217 6.43 3.51 12.97
CA SER A 217 5.71 4.72 12.54
C SER A 217 4.77 5.26 13.63
N TRP A 218 4.32 4.41 14.56
CA TRP A 218 3.57 4.87 15.74
C TRP A 218 4.42 5.76 16.65
N MET A 219 5.75 5.62 16.65
CA MET A 219 6.65 6.38 17.51
C MET A 219 7.44 7.46 16.78
N ASN A 220 7.14 7.73 15.50
CA ASN A 220 7.76 8.84 14.78
C ASN A 220 7.26 10.21 15.33
N ASP A 221 8.03 11.26 15.05
CA ASP A 221 7.78 12.58 15.63
C ASP A 221 6.47 13.21 15.15
N ARG A 222 6.10 13.00 13.88
CA ARG A 222 4.82 13.46 13.32
C ARG A 222 3.62 12.81 14.03
N ALA A 223 3.66 11.50 14.28
CA ALA A 223 2.60 10.78 14.97
C ALA A 223 2.54 11.17 16.46
N LYS A 224 3.68 11.31 17.13
CA LYS A 224 3.74 11.81 18.51
C LYS A 224 3.13 13.22 18.63
N PHE A 225 3.48 14.12 17.71
CA PHE A 225 2.92 15.47 17.69
C PHE A 225 1.41 15.45 17.44
N TYR A 226 0.96 14.73 16.42
CA TYR A 226 -0.47 14.59 16.11
C TYR A 226 -1.26 14.02 17.30
N ARG A 227 -0.75 12.97 17.95
CA ARG A 227 -1.40 12.37 19.12
C ARG A 227 -1.56 13.35 20.28
N ARG A 228 -0.54 14.17 20.55
CA ARG A 228 -0.63 15.22 21.59
C ARG A 228 -1.66 16.30 21.25
N MET A 229 -1.80 16.65 19.98
CA MET A 229 -2.77 17.66 19.53
C MET A 229 -4.23 17.17 19.58
N HIS A 230 -4.43 15.86 19.44
CA HIS A 230 -5.76 15.24 19.34
C HIS A 230 -6.11 14.33 20.53
N ASP A 231 -5.37 14.42 21.63
CA ASP A 231 -5.57 13.63 22.86
C ASP A 231 -5.64 12.11 22.61
N ILE A 232 -4.82 11.59 21.69
CA ILE A 232 -4.76 10.17 21.35
C ILE A 232 -3.69 9.50 22.24
N PRO A 233 -4.05 8.55 23.12
CA PRO A 233 -3.08 7.88 23.97
C PRO A 233 -2.06 7.05 23.20
N GLU A 234 -0.78 7.16 23.57
CA GLU A 234 0.30 6.33 23.01
C GLU A 234 0.07 4.83 23.25
N SER A 235 -0.54 4.47 24.39
CA SER A 235 -0.83 3.10 24.79
C SER A 235 -1.82 2.36 23.88
N TRP A 236 -2.44 3.05 22.91
CA TRP A 236 -3.36 2.41 21.98
C TRP A 236 -2.66 1.59 20.89
N GLY A 237 -1.41 1.90 20.56
CA GLY A 237 -0.69 1.27 19.46
C GLY A 237 -1.37 1.46 18.09
N THR A 238 -0.84 0.75 17.09
CA THR A 238 -1.40 0.71 15.73
C THR A 238 -1.54 -0.72 15.25
N ALA A 239 -2.58 -0.99 14.46
CA ALA A 239 -2.73 -2.27 13.77
C ALA A 239 -2.02 -2.24 12.42
N VAL A 240 -1.67 -3.42 11.90
CA VAL A 240 -1.07 -3.58 10.57
C VAL A 240 -2.04 -4.36 9.70
N ASN A 241 -2.45 -3.79 8.58
CA ASN A 241 -3.33 -4.45 7.61
C ASN A 241 -2.45 -4.95 6.47
N VAL A 242 -2.41 -6.26 6.27
CA VAL A 242 -1.74 -6.90 5.13
C VAL A 242 -2.83 -7.36 4.16
N GLN A 243 -2.82 -6.86 2.93
CA GLN A 243 -3.90 -7.08 1.97
C GLN A 243 -3.36 -7.38 0.58
N SER A 244 -3.95 -8.36 -0.11
CA SER A 244 -3.56 -8.69 -1.49
C SER A 244 -3.66 -7.46 -2.40
N MET A 245 -2.65 -7.24 -3.23
CA MET A 245 -2.66 -6.16 -4.21
C MET A 245 -3.72 -6.38 -5.28
N VAL A 246 -4.33 -5.27 -5.67
CA VAL A 246 -5.08 -5.10 -6.93
C VAL A 246 -4.48 -3.89 -7.64
N PHE A 247 -4.44 -3.94 -8.97
CA PHE A 247 -3.69 -2.96 -9.75
C PHE A 247 -4.65 -2.06 -10.53
N GLY A 248 -4.59 -0.75 -10.24
CA GLY A 248 -5.26 0.27 -11.05
C GLY A 248 -4.44 0.72 -12.27
N ASN A 249 -3.21 0.21 -12.42
CA ASN A 249 -2.21 0.60 -13.40
C ASN A 249 -1.86 -0.51 -14.43
N MET A 250 -2.80 -1.42 -14.70
CA MET A 250 -2.65 -2.45 -15.75
C MET A 250 -3.17 -1.97 -17.13
N GLY A 251 -3.04 -0.68 -17.43
CA GLY A 251 -3.52 -0.09 -18.69
C GLY A 251 -4.88 0.61 -18.59
N GLU A 252 -5.45 0.93 -19.76
CA GLU A 252 -6.59 1.85 -19.91
C GLU A 252 -7.94 1.34 -19.37
N THR A 253 -8.04 0.05 -19.07
CA THR A 253 -9.23 -0.56 -18.46
C THR A 253 -9.13 -0.71 -16.94
N SER A 254 -8.05 -0.22 -16.34
CA SER A 254 -7.80 -0.23 -14.90
C SER A 254 -7.78 1.19 -14.35
N ALA A 255 -8.28 1.38 -13.14
CA ALA A 255 -8.32 2.70 -12.50
C ALA A 255 -8.25 2.58 -10.98
N THR A 256 -7.90 3.69 -10.34
CA THR A 256 -8.00 3.89 -8.89
C THR A 256 -8.73 5.19 -8.60
N GLY A 257 -9.35 5.33 -7.44
CA GLY A 257 -10.05 6.56 -7.08
C GLY A 257 -10.51 6.59 -5.63
N VAL A 258 -10.98 7.77 -5.23
CA VAL A 258 -11.54 8.04 -3.91
C VAL A 258 -12.89 8.72 -4.08
N ALA A 259 -13.89 8.26 -3.33
CA ALA A 259 -15.24 8.77 -3.40
C ALA A 259 -15.82 9.04 -2.01
N PHE A 260 -16.68 10.05 -1.94
CA PHE A 260 -17.55 10.38 -0.83
C PHE A 260 -19.00 10.26 -1.29
N THR A 261 -19.84 9.64 -0.47
CA THR A 261 -21.27 9.47 -0.76
C THR A 261 -22.06 10.79 -0.75
N ARG A 262 -21.46 11.85 -0.20
CA ARG A 262 -21.95 13.24 -0.20
C ARG A 262 -20.79 14.19 -0.44
N ASN A 263 -21.07 15.40 -0.90
CA ASN A 263 -20.04 16.44 -1.03
C ASN A 263 -19.49 16.78 0.38
N PRO A 264 -18.19 16.55 0.66
CA PRO A 264 -17.63 16.76 1.99
C PRO A 264 -17.52 18.25 2.37
N SER A 265 -17.56 19.16 1.41
CA SER A 265 -17.46 20.60 1.62
C SER A 265 -18.82 21.27 1.84
N THR A 266 -19.86 20.83 1.13
CA THR A 266 -21.20 21.45 1.18
C THR A 266 -22.25 20.62 1.92
N GLY A 267 -22.01 19.32 2.10
CA GLY A 267 -22.98 18.37 2.66
C GLY A 267 -24.06 17.90 1.68
N GLU A 268 -24.02 18.37 0.42
CA GLU A 268 -24.98 17.99 -0.62
C GLU A 268 -24.99 16.47 -0.85
N ALA A 269 -26.18 15.89 -0.98
CA ALA A 269 -26.37 14.45 -1.19
C ALA A 269 -26.07 14.02 -2.64
N ARG A 270 -24.84 14.26 -3.09
CA ARG A 270 -24.31 13.85 -4.40
C ARG A 270 -22.99 13.09 -4.24
N LEU A 271 -22.76 12.11 -5.11
CA LEU A 271 -21.48 11.41 -5.20
C LEU A 271 -20.39 12.42 -5.59
N TYR A 272 -19.35 12.52 -4.77
CA TYR A 272 -18.22 13.42 -4.97
C TYR A 272 -16.93 12.61 -4.93
N GLY A 273 -16.00 12.88 -5.84
CA GLY A 273 -14.69 12.25 -5.78
C GLY A 273 -14.01 12.19 -7.13
N GLU A 274 -12.84 11.58 -7.13
CA GLU A 274 -11.89 11.63 -8.21
C GLU A 274 -11.31 10.24 -8.51
N PHE A 275 -10.87 10.03 -9.74
CA PHE A 275 -10.23 8.80 -10.18
C PHE A 275 -9.12 9.09 -11.21
N LEU A 276 -8.22 8.12 -11.36
CA LEU A 276 -7.18 8.12 -12.38
C LEU A 276 -7.19 6.76 -13.09
N ILE A 277 -7.21 6.81 -14.42
CA ILE A 277 -7.00 5.64 -15.29
C ILE A 277 -5.52 5.32 -15.32
N ASN A 278 -5.20 4.03 -15.30
CA ASN A 278 -3.85 3.51 -15.40
C ASN A 278 -2.93 4.12 -14.34
N ALA A 279 -3.31 4.00 -13.07
CA ALA A 279 -2.68 4.66 -11.92
C ALA A 279 -2.76 3.81 -10.64
N GLN A 280 -1.87 4.05 -9.68
CA GLN A 280 -1.97 3.53 -8.32
C GLN A 280 -2.52 4.59 -7.37
N GLY A 281 -3.03 4.16 -6.22
CA GLY A 281 -3.68 5.07 -5.25
C GLY A 281 -2.77 6.22 -4.78
N GLU A 282 -1.45 6.01 -4.83
CA GLU A 282 -0.45 7.04 -4.56
C GLU A 282 -0.53 8.21 -5.57
N ASP A 283 -0.72 7.93 -6.85
CA ASP A 283 -0.77 8.96 -7.90
C ASP A 283 -1.98 9.90 -7.72
N VAL A 284 -3.09 9.40 -7.16
CA VAL A 284 -4.28 10.20 -6.81
C VAL A 284 -3.98 11.15 -5.66
N VAL A 285 -3.13 10.75 -4.71
CA VAL A 285 -2.81 11.54 -3.52
C VAL A 285 -1.67 12.52 -3.77
N ALA A 286 -0.68 12.11 -4.57
CA ALA A 286 0.52 12.92 -4.84
C ALA A 286 0.25 14.13 -5.74
N GLY A 287 -0.86 14.13 -6.50
CA GLY A 287 -1.22 15.26 -7.37
C GLY A 287 -0.30 15.46 -8.58
N ILE A 288 0.55 14.48 -8.90
CA ILE A 288 1.46 14.50 -10.06
C ILE A 288 0.66 14.46 -11.37
N ARG A 289 -0.45 13.71 -11.37
CA ARG A 289 -1.43 13.66 -12.47
C ARG A 289 -2.72 14.30 -12.01
N THR A 290 -3.30 15.15 -12.85
CA THR A 290 -4.61 15.75 -12.59
C THR A 290 -5.68 14.65 -12.52
N PRO A 291 -6.32 14.43 -11.35
CA PRO A 291 -7.41 13.49 -11.21
C PRO A 291 -8.62 13.91 -12.04
N GLN A 292 -9.44 12.94 -12.46
CA GLN A 292 -10.67 13.18 -13.20
C GLN A 292 -11.88 13.04 -12.27
N SER A 293 -12.92 13.83 -12.51
CA SER A 293 -14.17 13.76 -11.76
C SER A 293 -14.91 12.43 -11.97
N LEU A 294 -15.39 11.81 -10.89
CA LEU A 294 -16.16 10.55 -10.97
C LEU A 294 -17.48 10.71 -11.72
N THR A 295 -18.13 11.87 -11.61
CA THR A 295 -19.46 12.15 -12.15
C THR A 295 -19.41 13.15 -13.29
N ARG A 296 -20.41 13.05 -14.18
CA ARG A 296 -20.55 14.00 -15.29
C ARG A 296 -20.79 15.42 -14.78
N ALA A 297 -21.63 15.55 -13.75
CA ALA A 297 -21.91 16.83 -13.11
C ALA A 297 -20.64 17.46 -12.52
N GLY A 298 -19.84 16.67 -11.79
CA GLY A 298 -18.54 17.15 -11.27
C GLY A 298 -17.60 17.59 -12.39
N ARG A 299 -17.52 16.80 -13.46
CA ARG A 299 -16.72 17.13 -14.65
C ARG A 299 -17.14 18.46 -15.27
N GLU A 300 -18.44 18.68 -15.47
CA GLU A 300 -19.00 19.91 -16.05
C GLU A 300 -18.78 21.13 -15.14
N GLU A 301 -18.91 20.98 -13.82
CA GLU A 301 -18.62 22.03 -12.84
C GLU A 301 -17.13 22.42 -12.83
N MET A 302 -16.24 21.45 -12.98
CA MET A 302 -14.79 21.65 -12.99
C MET A 302 -14.24 22.08 -14.37
N GLY A 303 -15.07 22.10 -15.41
CA GLY A 303 -14.66 22.43 -16.78
C GLY A 303 -13.74 21.38 -17.42
N GLU A 304 -13.80 20.13 -16.94
CA GLU A 304 -12.97 19.03 -17.42
C GLU A 304 -13.46 18.48 -18.78
N THR A 305 -12.53 18.15 -19.68
CA THR A 305 -12.85 17.61 -21.02
C THR A 305 -12.75 16.09 -21.11
N ALA A 306 -12.04 15.45 -20.17
CA ALA A 306 -11.85 14.01 -20.13
C ALA A 306 -13.12 13.27 -19.62
N PRO A 307 -13.41 12.05 -20.11
CA PRO A 307 -14.66 11.36 -19.79
C PRO A 307 -14.73 10.86 -18.34
N SER A 308 -15.90 11.02 -17.69
CA SER A 308 -16.19 10.48 -16.35
C SER A 308 -16.85 9.09 -16.44
N PRO A 309 -16.57 8.15 -15.51
CA PRO A 309 -17.10 6.80 -15.52
C PRO A 309 -18.59 6.76 -15.18
N SER A 310 -19.06 7.64 -14.29
CA SER A 310 -20.49 7.83 -14.10
C SER A 310 -21.08 8.70 -15.22
N ARG A 311 -22.13 8.17 -15.85
CA ARG A 311 -23.00 8.91 -16.78
C ARG A 311 -24.03 9.79 -16.06
N ARG A 312 -24.20 9.58 -14.75
CA ARG A 312 -25.00 10.43 -13.86
C ARG A 312 -24.13 11.53 -13.29
#